data_AF-A0A4R1B5Q4-F1
#
_entry.id   AF-A0A4R1B5Q4-F1
#
_cell.length_a   1.000
_cell.length_b   1.000
_cell.length_c   1.000
_cell.angle_alpha   90.00
_cell.angle_beta   90.00
_cell.angle_gamma   90.00
#
_symmetry.space_group_name_H-M   'P 1'
#
loop_
_entity.id
_entity.type
_entity.pdbx_description
1 polymer ?
#
loop_
_entity_poly.entity_id
_entity_poly.type
_entity_poly.pdbx_seq_one_letter_code
_entity_poly.pdbx_strand_id
1 'polypeptide(L)' 'PEVRDAIIRLLSSKQAEELSVLEGKDKLAADIRKQVNDILGVKQPNEGVKKVLFNAFIIQ' A
#
# COMPACT_ATOMS: atom_id res chain seq x y z
N PRO A 1 -0.19 -11.02 -10.00
CA PRO A 1 0.50 -11.87 -9.01
C PRO A 1 1.55 -11.09 -8.19
N GLU A 2 2.48 -10.41 -8.87
CA GLU A 2 3.55 -9.62 -8.23
C GLU A 2 3.03 -8.48 -7.34
N VAL A 3 2.06 -7.70 -7.82
CA VAL A 3 1.44 -6.61 -7.03
C VAL A 3 0.87 -7.15 -5.71
N ARG A 4 0.16 -8.28 -5.76
CA ARG A 4 -0.45 -8.89 -4.57
C ARG A 4 0.62 -9.39 -3.60
N ASP A 5 1.67 -10.04 -4.12
CA ASP A 5 2.79 -10.52 -3.33
C ASP A 5 3.53 -9.38 -2.62
N ALA A 6 3.82 -8.29 -3.34
CA ALA A 6 4.50 -7.12 -2.78
C ALA A 6 3.66 -6.43 -1.69
N ILE A 7 2.34 -6.33 -1.89
CA ILE A 7 1.44 -5.78 -0.86
C ILE A 7 1.43 -6.66 0.39
N ILE A 8 1.37 -8.00 0.25
CA ILE A 8 1.39 -8.92 1.40
C ILE A 8 2.71 -8.77 2.17
N ARG A 9 3.86 -8.77 1.48
CA ARG A 9 5.17 -8.58 2.12
C ARG A 9 5.26 -7.24 2.85
N LEU A 10 4.75 -6.17 2.25
CA LEU A 10 4.71 -4.85 2.87
C LEU A 10 3.86 -4.88 4.15
N LEU A 11 2.65 -5.46 4.10
CA LEU A 11 1.77 -5.60 5.27
C LEU A 11 2.42 -6.43 6.37
N SER A 12 3.08 -7.54 6.04
CA SER A 12 3.79 -8.39 7.01
C SER A 12 4.97 -7.70 7.69
N SER A 13 5.48 -6.59 7.12
CA SER A 13 6.59 -5.82 7.70
C SER A 13 6.16 -4.66 8.61
N LYS A 14 4.85 -4.34 8.66
CA LYS A 14 4.30 -3.26 9.50
C LYS A 14 3.70 -3.86 10.77
N GLN A 15 3.76 -3.14 11.89
CA GLN A 15 3.14 -3.59 13.12
C GLN A 15 1.64 -3.27 13.14
N ALA A 16 0.85 -4.12 13.80
CA ALA A 16 -0.60 -3.98 13.84
C ALA A 16 -1.03 -2.66 14.50
N GLU A 17 -0.30 -2.23 15.53
CA GLU A 17 -0.53 -0.97 16.24
C GLU A 17 -0.35 0.25 15.32
N GLU A 18 0.66 0.21 14.45
CA GLU A 18 0.91 1.29 13.47
C GLU A 18 -0.21 1.37 12.44
N LEU A 19 -0.79 0.23 12.05
CA LEU A 19 -1.87 0.19 11.07
C LEU A 19 -3.26 0.51 11.65
N SER A 20 -3.38 0.52 12.98
CA SER A 20 -4.63 0.84 13.67
C SER A 20 -4.96 2.34 13.63
N VAL A 21 -3.92 3.19 13.59
CA VAL A 21 -4.06 4.66 13.55
C VAL A 21 -4.20 5.19 12.11
N LEU A 22 -4.93 6.30 11.96
CA LEU A 22 -5.17 6.95 10.65
C LEU A 22 -3.86 7.29 9.93
N GLU A 23 -2.89 7.86 10.64
CA GLU A 23 -1.60 8.25 10.07
C GLU A 23 -0.83 7.05 9.48
N GLY A 24 -0.89 5.89 10.13
CA GLY A 24 -0.25 4.69 9.64
C GLY A 24 -0.99 4.06 8.46
N LYS A 25 -2.31 4.20 8.38
CA LYS A 25 -3.09 3.84 7.18
C LYS A 25 -2.72 4.73 6.00
N ASP A 26 -2.56 6.03 6.20
CA ASP A 26 -2.14 6.96 5.15
C ASP A 26 -0.71 6.65 4.68
N LYS A 27 0.21 6.37 5.60
CA LYS A 27 1.58 5.89 5.29
C LYS A 27 1.55 4.58 4.50
N LEU A 28 0.76 3.61 4.93
CA LEU A 28 0.61 2.33 4.24
C LEU A 28 0.04 2.51 2.83
N ALA A 29 -0.98 3.35 2.65
CA ALA A 29 -1.54 3.66 1.34
C ALA A 29 -0.50 4.28 0.40
N ALA A 30 0.34 5.19 0.93
CA ALA A 30 1.43 5.80 0.18
C ALA A 30 2.52 4.78 -0.22
N ASP A 31 2.92 3.92 0.71
CA ASP A 31 3.91 2.87 0.49
C ASP A 31 3.40 1.85 -0.56
N ILE A 32 2.14 1.39 -0.42
CA ILE A 32 1.51 0.50 -1.41
C ILE A 32 1.50 1.17 -2.78
N ARG A 33 1.05 2.43 -2.86
CA ARG A 33 0.99 3.15 -4.14
C ARG A 33 2.36 3.19 -4.81
N LYS A 34 3.40 3.53 -4.04
CA LYS A 34 4.78 3.59 -4.55
C LYS A 34 5.23 2.23 -5.06
N GLN A 35 5.10 1.19 -4.23
CA GLN A 35 5.50 -0.17 -4.57
C GLN A 35 4.78 -0.69 -5.82
N VAL A 36 3.48 -0.42 -5.94
CA VAL A 36 2.69 -0.84 -7.10
C VAL A 36 3.10 -0.08 -8.36
N ASN A 37 3.32 1.23 -8.28
CA ASN A 37 3.78 2.01 -9.43
C ASN A 37 5.19 1.62 -9.88
N ASP A 38 6.07 1.28 -8.93
CA ASP A 38 7.42 0.76 -9.22
C ASP A 38 7.35 -0.58 -9.96
N ILE A 39 6.48 -1.51 -9.51
CA ILE A 39 6.26 -2.81 -10.18
C ILE A 39 5.64 -2.62 -11.58
N LEU A 40 4.70 -1.69 -11.71
CA LEU A 40 4.07 -1.37 -13.00
C LEU A 40 5.02 -0.61 -13.95
N GLY A 41 6.23 -0.24 -13.50
CA GLY A 41 7.21 0.48 -14.32
C GLY A 41 6.73 1.87 -14.76
N VAL A 42 5.86 2.49 -13.97
CA VAL A 42 5.22 3.76 -14.30
C VAL A 42 6.26 4.88 -14.23
N LYS A 43 6.58 5.49 -15.38
CA LYS A 43 7.54 6.59 -15.47
C LYS A 43 6.89 7.97 -15.45
N GLN A 44 5.58 8.04 -15.71
CA GLN A 44 4.85 9.30 -15.78
C GLN A 44 3.94 9.48 -14.55
N PRO A 45 3.94 10.66 -13.91
CA PRO A 45 3.16 10.90 -12.69
C PRO A 45 1.63 10.85 -12.89
N ASN A 46 1.15 10.86 -14.15
CA ASN A 46 -0.25 10.74 -14.50
C ASN A 46 -0.69 9.33 -14.96
N GLU A 47 0.26 8.41 -15.13
CA GLU A 47 -0.02 6.99 -15.37
C GLU A 47 0.02 6.20 -14.04
N GLY A 48 -0.62 5.04 -14.00
CA GLY A 48 -0.58 4.14 -12.84
C GLY A 48 -1.58 4.43 -11.72
N VAL A 49 -1.25 3.97 -10.51
CA VAL A 49 -2.10 4.07 -9.32
C VAL A 49 -2.01 5.46 -8.73
N LYS A 50 -3.14 6.18 -8.75
CA LYS A 50 -3.25 7.54 -8.20
C LYS A 50 -3.43 7.56 -6.68
N LYS A 51 -4.27 6.65 -6.18
CA LYS A 51 -4.60 6.54 -4.75
C LYS A 51 -4.95 5.10 -4.39
N VAL A 52 -4.58 4.69 -3.19
CA VAL A 52 -4.96 3.42 -2.58
C VAL A 52 -6.00 3.75 -1.50
N LEU A 53 -7.14 3.06 -1.53
CA LEU A 53 -8.23 3.24 -0.59
C LEU A 53 -8.54 1.89 0.05
N PHE A 54 -8.59 1.86 1.38
CA PHE A 54 -9.01 0.68 2.13
C PHE A 54 -10.53 0.71 2.29
N ASN A 55 -11.21 -0.29 1.74
CA ASN A 55 -12.66 -0.49 1.90
C ASN A 55 -13.00 -1.12 3.26
N ALA A 56 -12.12 -1.97 3.77
CA ALA A 56 -12.22 -2.59 5.08
C ALA A 56 -10.82 -2.74 5.69
N PHE A 57 -10.72 -2.54 7.00
CA PHE A 57 -9.49 -2.74 7.76
C PHE A 57 -9.83 -3.49 9.05
N ILE A 58 -9.56 -4.80 9.06
CA ILE A 58 -9.88 -5.70 10.17
C ILE A 58 -8.57 -6.10 10.84
N ILE A 59 -8.41 -5.72 12.10
CA ILE A 59 -7.33 -6.16 12.98
C ILE A 59 -7.98 -7.10 14.00
N GLN A 60 -7.51 -8.34 14.09
CA GLN A 60 -8.00 -9.34 15.05
C GLN A 60 -6.97 -9.57 16.15
#